data_AF-X1TXX5-F1
#
_entry.id   AF-X1TXX5-F1
#
_cell.length_a   1.000
_cell.length_b   1.000
_cell.length_c   1.000
_cell.angle_alpha   90.00
_cell.angle_beta   90.00
_cell.angle_gamma   90.00
#
_symmetry.space_group_name_H-M   'P 1'
#
loop_
_entity.id
_entity.type
_entity.pdbx_description
1 polymer ?
#
loop_
_entity_poly.entity_id
_entity_poly.type
_entity_poly.pdbx_seq_one_letter_code
_entity_poly.pdbx_strand_id
1 'polypeptide(L)'
;MATPDFLAWLTREEEEFGMTGAIERTIDRDKCRMMLLEELGYDPSDKQVSAMYEAGRMKYETLPQIGAGTSSVTYPWGKQTWYRDLTTGRRIGLADVEFRMDMMGL
;
A
#
# COMPACT_ATOMS: atom_id res chain seq x y z
N MET A 1 -7.15 -11.84 -20.72
CA MET A 1 -6.93 -10.55 -20.02
C MET A 1 -5.80 -10.78 -19.04
N ALA A 2 -4.69 -10.05 -19.18
CA ALA A 2 -3.60 -10.13 -18.21
C ALA A 2 -4.09 -9.55 -16.87
N THR A 3 -3.92 -10.28 -15.78
CA THR A 3 -4.18 -9.74 -14.44
C THR A 3 -3.18 -8.63 -14.18
N PRO A 4 -3.62 -7.40 -13.86
CA PRO A 4 -2.70 -6.32 -13.52
C PRO A 4 -1.81 -6.72 -12.34
N ASP A 5 -0.52 -6.36 -12.38
CA ASP A 5 0.37 -6.51 -11.23
C ASP A 5 0.04 -5.41 -10.21
N PHE A 6 -0.89 -5.73 -9.31
CA PHE A 6 -1.36 -4.81 -8.28
C PHE A 6 -0.27 -4.45 -7.25
N LEU A 7 0.74 -5.30 -7.06
CA LEU A 7 1.84 -5.01 -6.13
C LEU A 7 2.79 -3.97 -6.73
N ALA A 8 3.17 -4.12 -7.99
CA ALA A 8 3.96 -3.12 -8.70
C ALA A 8 3.24 -1.76 -8.75
N TRP A 9 1.93 -1.77 -8.99
CA TRP A 9 1.11 -0.56 -8.97
C TRP A 9 1.09 0.10 -7.58
N LEU A 10 0.92 -0.68 -6.50
CA LEU A 10 0.93 -0.15 -5.12
C LEU A 10 2.25 0.54 -4.79
N THR A 11 3.37 -0.02 -5.24
CA THR A 11 4.68 0.59 -5.03
C THR A 11 4.80 1.92 -5.79
N ARG A 12 4.35 1.99 -7.04
CA ARG A 12 4.30 3.25 -7.80
C ARG A 12 3.48 4.33 -7.09
N GLU A 13 2.30 3.99 -6.56
CA GLU A 13 1.48 4.97 -5.84
C GLU A 13 2.11 5.46 -4.54
N GLU A 14 2.83 4.60 -3.82
CA GLU A 14 3.56 5.01 -2.63
C GLU A 14 4.66 6.02 -2.98
N GLU A 15 5.31 5.88 -4.14
CA GLU A 15 6.29 6.83 -4.64
C GLU A 15 5.65 8.16 -5.07
N GLU A 16 4.51 8.12 -5.76
CA GLU A 16 3.85 9.32 -6.32
C GLU A 16 3.02 10.09 -5.29
N PHE A 17 2.24 9.40 -4.46
CA PHE A 17 1.25 10.00 -3.54
C PHE A 17 1.61 9.80 -2.06
N GLY A 18 2.67 9.05 -1.78
CA GLY A 18 3.02 8.65 -0.43
C GLY A 18 2.11 7.55 0.12
N MET A 19 2.59 6.89 1.18
CA MET A 19 1.91 5.75 1.79
C MET A 19 0.49 6.06 2.28
N THR A 20 0.19 7.31 2.64
CA THR A 20 -1.17 7.70 3.05
C THR A 20 -2.15 7.60 1.88
N GLY A 21 -1.77 8.12 0.71
CA GLY A 21 -2.61 8.08 -0.47
C GLY A 21 -2.81 6.64 -0.96
N ALA A 22 -1.73 5.86 -0.99
CA ALA A 22 -1.78 4.45 -1.37
C ALA A 22 -2.70 3.63 -0.43
N ILE A 23 -2.56 3.79 0.89
CA ILE A 23 -3.42 3.13 1.89
C ILE A 23 -4.89 3.54 1.74
N GLU A 24 -5.17 4.84 1.65
CA GLU A 24 -6.56 5.32 1.60
C GLU A 24 -7.30 4.90 0.33
N ARG A 25 -6.60 4.81 -0.80
CA ARG A 25 -7.20 4.40 -2.07
C ARG A 25 -7.41 2.88 -2.19
N THR A 26 -6.80 2.09 -1.31
CA THR A 26 -6.74 0.62 -1.47
C THR A 26 -7.45 -0.14 -0.37
N ILE A 27 -7.73 0.52 0.77
CA ILE A 27 -8.47 -0.09 1.90
C ILE A 27 -9.96 0.28 1.87
N ASP A 28 -10.34 1.40 1.26
CA ASP A 28 -11.74 1.73 1.03
C ASP A 28 -12.18 1.18 -0.33
N ARG A 29 -13.20 0.32 -0.34
CA ARG A 29 -13.63 -0.41 -1.54
C ARG A 29 -14.21 0.51 -2.61
N ASP A 30 -14.90 1.57 -2.22
CA ASP A 30 -15.50 2.51 -3.17
C ASP A 30 -14.42 3.41 -3.78
N LYS A 31 -13.46 3.87 -2.96
CA LYS A 31 -12.28 4.59 -3.46
C LYS A 31 -11.42 3.72 -4.36
N CYS A 32 -11.23 2.45 -4.01
CA CYS A 32 -10.49 1.48 -4.81
C CYS A 32 -11.16 1.25 -6.17
N ARG A 33 -12.50 1.14 -6.21
CA ARG A 33 -13.23 1.06 -7.48
C ARG A 33 -13.03 2.31 -8.34
N MET A 34 -13.18 3.51 -7.77
CA MET A 34 -12.99 4.77 -8.50
C MET A 34 -11.58 4.89 -9.06
N MET A 35 -10.58 4.60 -8.25
CA MET A 35 -9.16 4.59 -8.63
C MET A 35 -8.88 3.58 -9.75
N LEU A 36 -9.39 2.36 -9.64
CA LEU A 36 -9.24 1.35 -10.69
C LEU A 36 -9.96 1.75 -11.99
N LEU A 37 -11.11 2.43 -11.90
CA LEU A 37 -11.80 2.98 -13.07
C LEU A 37 -10.92 4.04 -13.78
N GLU A 38 -10.30 4.94 -13.01
CA GLU A 38 -9.39 5.97 -13.54
C GLU A 38 -8.16 5.35 -14.22
N GLU A 39 -7.54 4.35 -13.60
CA GLU A 39 -6.32 3.68 -14.12
C GLU A 39 -6.63 2.80 -15.34
N LEU A 40 -7.70 2.00 -15.28
CA LEU A 40 -8.00 0.99 -16.28
C LEU A 40 -8.84 1.54 -17.45
N GLY A 41 -9.49 2.68 -17.26
CA GLY A 41 -10.37 3.30 -18.25
C GLY A 41 -11.73 2.59 -18.45
N TYR A 42 -12.10 1.67 -17.56
CA TYR A 42 -13.38 0.96 -17.57
C TYR A 42 -13.83 0.62 -16.14
N ASP A 43 -15.13 0.38 -15.96
CA ASP A 43 -15.71 0.01 -14.66
C ASP A 43 -15.18 -1.36 -14.20
N PRO A 44 -14.33 -1.43 -13.16
CA PRO A 44 -13.68 -2.66 -12.76
C PRO A 44 -14.69 -3.62 -12.12
N SER A 45 -14.55 -4.91 -12.44
CA SER A 45 -15.37 -5.94 -11.82
C SER A 45 -15.09 -6.07 -10.32
N ASP A 46 -16.06 -6.55 -9.57
CA ASP A 46 -15.90 -6.81 -8.13
C ASP A 46 -14.71 -7.71 -7.80
N LYS A 47 -14.38 -8.65 -8.70
CA LYS A 47 -13.21 -9.52 -8.56
C LYS A 47 -11.89 -8.74 -8.64
N GLN A 48 -11.81 -7.75 -9.53
CA GLN A 48 -10.61 -6.90 -9.66
C GLN A 48 -10.46 -5.97 -8.46
N VAL A 49 -11.57 -5.37 -8.01
CA VAL A 49 -11.58 -4.54 -6.79
C VAL A 49 -11.16 -5.37 -5.57
N SER A 50 -11.68 -6.60 -5.43
CA SER A 50 -11.28 -7.50 -4.34
C SER A 50 -9.82 -7.92 -4.43
N ALA A 51 -9.30 -8.24 -5.61
CA ALA A 51 -7.89 -8.61 -5.79
C ALA A 51 -6.95 -7.46 -5.40
N MET A 52 -7.31 -6.23 -5.76
CA MET A 52 -6.56 -5.04 -5.38
C MET A 52 -6.58 -4.80 -3.86
N TYR A 53 -7.76 -4.95 -3.24
CA TYR A 53 -7.91 -4.85 -1.79
C TYR A 53 -7.09 -5.92 -1.05
N GLU A 54 -7.09 -7.15 -1.54
CA GLU A 54 -6.27 -8.25 -1.01
C GLU A 54 -4.78 -7.98 -1.17
N ALA A 55 -4.33 -7.45 -2.32
CA ALA A 55 -2.94 -7.06 -2.53
C ALA A 55 -2.49 -5.97 -1.54
N GLY A 56 -3.33 -4.95 -1.33
CA GLY A 56 -3.08 -3.90 -0.33
C GLY A 56 -2.96 -4.48 1.07
N ARG A 57 -3.92 -5.31 1.49
CA ARG A 57 -3.84 -6.00 2.79
C ARG A 57 -2.59 -6.85 2.92
N MET A 58 -2.28 -7.67 1.92
CA MET A 58 -1.11 -8.53 1.93
C MET A 58 0.18 -7.73 2.11
N LYS A 59 0.36 -6.62 1.37
CA LYS A 59 1.54 -5.75 1.49
C LYS A 59 1.71 -5.19 2.91
N TYR A 60 0.64 -4.69 3.53
CA TYR A 60 0.75 -4.05 4.84
C TYR A 60 0.71 -5.04 6.02
N GLU A 61 0.07 -6.20 5.88
CA GLU A 61 -0.01 -7.25 6.91
C GLU A 61 1.27 -8.10 6.99
N THR A 62 2.10 -8.13 5.94
CA THR A 62 3.40 -8.82 5.97
C THR A 62 4.50 -7.96 6.60
N LEU A 63 4.32 -6.64 6.74
CA LEU A 63 5.33 -5.74 7.33
C LEU A 63 5.87 -6.21 8.69
N PRO A 64 5.04 -6.71 9.63
CA PRO A 64 5.56 -7.18 10.92
C PRO A 64 6.55 -8.34 10.80
N GLN A 65 6.44 -9.17 9.76
CA GLN A 65 7.35 -10.30 9.52
C GLN A 65 8.78 -9.84 9.19
N ILE A 66 8.91 -8.65 8.60
CA ILE A 66 10.18 -8.01 8.28
C ILE A 66 10.59 -6.97 9.36
N GLY A 67 9.93 -6.97 10.53
CA GLY A 67 10.21 -6.01 11.60
C GLY A 67 9.83 -4.57 11.27
N ALA A 68 8.93 -4.36 10.30
CA ALA A 68 8.38 -3.07 9.92
C ALA A 68 6.89 -2.98 10.29
N GLY A 69 6.36 -1.78 10.33
CA GLY A 69 4.93 -1.54 10.49
C GLY A 69 4.56 -0.17 9.93
N THR A 70 3.29 0.18 10.03
CA THR A 70 2.82 1.52 9.66
C THR A 70 2.52 2.32 10.92
N SER A 71 2.74 3.62 10.87
CA SER A 71 2.35 4.55 11.92
C SER A 71 1.67 5.75 11.27
N SER A 72 0.50 6.11 11.80
CA SER A 72 -0.25 7.28 11.35
C SER A 72 -0.24 8.37 12.42
N VAL A 73 -0.06 9.61 11.99
CA VAL A 73 -0.32 10.79 12.80
C VAL A 73 -1.37 11.65 12.13
N THR A 74 -2.35 12.08 12.92
CA THR A 74 -3.41 12.97 12.49
C THR A 74 -3.06 14.40 12.89
N TYR A 75 -3.01 15.28 11.90
CA TYR A 75 -2.84 16.72 12.04
C TYR A 75 -4.17 17.43 11.75
N PRO A 76 -4.34 18.71 12.17
CA PRO A 76 -5.55 19.48 11.87
C PRO A 76 -5.90 19.59 10.37
N TRP A 77 -4.89 19.49 9.49
CA TRP A 77 -5.04 19.59 8.04
C TRP A 77 -5.04 18.23 7.32
N GLY A 78 -4.93 17.11 8.03
CA GLY A 78 -4.97 15.78 7.40
C GLY A 78 -4.22 14.70 8.16
N LYS A 79 -4.21 13.50 7.61
CA LYS A 79 -3.50 12.34 8.15
C LYS A 79 -2.22 12.12 7.36
N GLN A 80 -1.16 11.69 8.04
CA GLN A 80 0.05 11.21 7.38
C GLN A 80 0.44 9.86 7.98
N THR A 81 0.76 8.90 7.12
CA THR A 81 1.20 7.56 7.47
C THR A 81 2.59 7.32 6.90
N TRP A 82 3.47 6.69 7.68
CA TRP A 82 4.83 6.30 7.30
C TRP A 82 5.20 4.93 7.81
N TYR A 83 6.24 4.33 7.23
CA TYR A 83 6.84 3.12 7.76
C TYR A 83 7.57 3.39 9.06
N ARG A 84 7.45 2.42 9.96
CA ARG A 84 8.09 2.42 11.28
C ARG A 84 8.82 1.11 11.48
N ASP A 85 10.04 1.20 11.95
CA ASP A 85 10.79 0.05 12.47
C ASP A 85 10.17 -0.38 13.81
N LEU A 86 9.77 -1.64 13.92
CA LEU A 86 9.16 -2.18 15.14
C LEU A 86 10.16 -2.43 16.27
N THR A 87 11.44 -2.62 15.95
CA THR A 87 12.52 -2.82 16.92
C THR A 87 12.97 -1.50 17.54
N THR A 88 13.20 -0.48 16.71
CA THR A 88 13.76 0.81 17.16
C THR A 88 12.71 1.90 17.36
N GLY A 89 11.50 1.70 16.82
CA GLY A 89 10.43 2.69 16.83
C GLY A 89 10.64 3.86 15.87
N ARG A 90 11.74 3.89 15.13
CA ARG A 90 12.11 4.99 14.21
C ARG A 90 11.28 4.95 12.93
N ARG A 91 11.11 6.11 12.30
CA ARG A 91 10.59 6.20 10.94
C ARG A 91 11.66 5.67 9.97
N ILE A 92 11.24 4.84 9.03
CA ILE A 92 12.10 4.27 7.98
C ILE A 92 11.53 4.60 6.60
N GLY A 93 12.38 4.53 5.57
CA GLY A 93 11.98 4.76 4.19
C GLY A 93 11.42 3.51 3.50
N LEU A 94 10.88 3.66 2.29
CA LEU A 94 10.49 2.54 1.44
C LEU A 94 11.70 1.65 1.12
N ALA A 95 12.85 2.23 0.82
CA ALA A 95 14.09 1.50 0.54
C ALA A 95 14.53 0.57 1.70
N ASP A 96 14.31 0.99 2.96
CA ASP A 96 14.59 0.13 4.14
C ASP A 96 13.62 -1.06 4.22
N VAL A 97 12.37 -0.87 3.80
CA VAL A 97 11.34 -1.91 3.77
C VAL A 97 11.66 -2.91 2.66
N GLU A 98 11.93 -2.44 1.45
CA GLU A 98 12.30 -3.28 0.29
C GLU A 98 13.54 -4.12 0.59
N PHE A 99 14.59 -3.52 1.15
CA PHE A 99 15.79 -4.25 1.56
C PHE A 99 15.49 -5.41 2.53
N ARG A 100 14.54 -5.22 3.45
CA ARG A 100 14.15 -6.28 4.41
C ARG A 100 13.28 -7.36 3.78
N MET A 101 12.46 -7.01 2.78
CA MET A 101 11.69 -7.99 1.99
C MET A 101 12.64 -8.90 1.21
N ASP A 102 13.63 -8.30 0.53
CA ASP A 102 14.68 -9.03 -0.19
C ASP A 102 15.45 -10.00 0.72
N MET A 103 15.83 -9.56 1.93
CA MET A 103 16.52 -10.43 2.91
C MET A 103 15.67 -11.63 3.36
N MET A 104 14.34 -11.50 3.35
CA MET A 104 13.41 -12.54 3.80
C MET A 104 12.89 -13.40 2.64
N GLY A 105 13.27 -13.08 1.39
CA GLY A 105 12.80 -13.78 0.19
C GLY A 105 11.32 -13.55 -0.11
N LEU A 106 10.81 -12.35 0.20
CA LEU A 106 9.42 -11.92 0.01
C LEU A 106 9.28 -10.94 -1.14
#